data_AF-A0A844CYJ2-F1
#
_entry.id   AF-A0A844CYJ2-F1
#
_cell.length_a   1.000
_cell.length_b   1.000
_cell.length_c   1.000
_cell.angle_alpha   90.00
_cell.angle_beta   90.00
_cell.angle_gamma   90.00
#
_symmetry.space_group_name_H-M   'P 1'
#
loop_
_entity.id
_entity.type
_entity.pdbx_description
1 polymer ?
#
loop_
_entity_poly.entity_id
_entity_poly.type
_entity_poly.pdbx_seq_one_letter_code
_entity_poly.pdbx_strand_id
1 'polypeptide(L)'
;MPNDISPRDPGRFGLESFAQVLPERDPITGEDPGSFDGFHEGMMRSLAPLTPYECVIAENLVAIEWELLQHRRMRDACLRQTIRGAIRDAVVAQRKAAHEDALDVAWDRFIEDGGDEDDWEEPVTFDGEAAERAGDDLATRAISHDRDVQATAYAEIAELGQDPVEVMSAAYRDFPSPAKRHDAQILDLERRRRDVKRDYDALQAARPLDGAVIEG
;
A
#
# COMPACT_ATOMS: atom_id res chain seq x y z
N MET A 1 18.49 -46.82 26.44
CA MET A 1 17.18 -46.44 26.99
C MET A 1 16.48 -45.61 25.93
N PRO A 2 15.36 -46.05 25.36
CA PRO A 2 14.56 -45.19 24.48
C PRO A 2 13.98 -44.08 25.36
N ASN A 3 14.29 -42.83 25.06
CA ASN A 3 13.60 -41.71 25.67
C ASN A 3 12.17 -41.72 25.12
N ASP A 4 11.25 -42.26 25.91
CA ASP A 4 9.82 -42.14 25.69
C ASP A 4 9.43 -40.67 25.91
N ILE A 5 9.51 -39.88 24.84
CA ILE A 5 9.00 -38.52 24.84
C ILE A 5 7.49 -38.64 24.68
N SER A 6 6.77 -38.82 25.80
CA SER A 6 5.32 -38.73 25.78
C SER A 6 4.92 -37.41 25.10
N PRO A 7 3.91 -37.41 24.21
CA PRO A 7 3.39 -36.19 23.61
C PRO A 7 3.01 -35.22 24.74
N ARG A 8 3.62 -34.03 24.76
CA ARG A 8 3.36 -33.05 25.81
C ARG A 8 1.91 -32.56 25.67
N ASP A 9 1.04 -33.02 26.56
CA ASP A 9 -0.38 -32.66 26.62
C ASP A 9 -0.55 -31.15 26.95
N PRO A 10 -1.05 -30.33 26.00
CA PRO A 10 -1.33 -28.91 26.21
C PRO A 10 -2.34 -28.65 27.34
N GLY A 11 -3.22 -29.61 27.61
CA GLY A 11 -4.24 -29.53 28.66
C GLY A 11 -3.64 -29.36 30.06
N ARG A 12 -2.37 -29.74 30.28
CA ARG A 12 -1.65 -29.49 31.54
C ARG A 12 -1.44 -28.00 31.85
N PHE A 13 -1.51 -27.14 30.84
CA PHE A 13 -1.42 -25.69 30.98
C PHE A 13 -2.78 -25.00 30.88
N GLY A 14 -3.88 -25.76 30.82
CA GLY A 14 -5.22 -25.23 30.56
C GLY A 14 -5.40 -24.70 29.14
N LEU A 15 -4.57 -25.17 28.20
CA LEU A 15 -4.59 -24.74 26.81
C LEU A 15 -5.16 -25.85 25.92
N GLU A 16 -5.99 -25.48 24.96
CA GLU A 16 -6.48 -26.36 23.90
C GLU A 16 -5.42 -26.54 22.80
N SER A 17 -4.51 -25.58 22.66
CA SER A 17 -3.32 -25.69 21.81
C SER A 17 -2.20 -24.77 22.30
N PHE A 18 -0.95 -25.08 21.93
CA PHE A 18 0.18 -24.22 22.29
C PHE A 18 0.09 -22.81 21.65
N ALA A 19 -0.72 -22.64 20.59
CA ALA A 19 -0.94 -21.34 19.96
C ALA A 19 -1.66 -20.35 20.89
N GLN A 20 -2.45 -20.83 21.87
CA GLN A 20 -3.11 -19.97 22.86
C GLN A 20 -2.15 -19.26 23.83
N VAL A 21 -0.84 -19.61 23.80
CA VAL A 21 0.19 -18.84 24.52
C VAL A 21 0.46 -17.51 23.83
N LEU A 22 0.20 -17.41 22.52
CA LEU A 22 0.43 -16.20 21.76
C LEU A 22 -0.73 -15.21 22.00
N PRO A 23 -0.44 -13.91 22.16
CA PRO A 23 -1.47 -12.91 22.31
C PRO A 23 -2.37 -12.88 21.07
N GLU A 24 -3.68 -12.78 21.29
CA GLU A 24 -4.62 -12.50 20.21
C GLU A 24 -4.26 -11.16 19.56
N ARG A 25 -4.40 -11.11 18.23
CA ARG A 25 -4.03 -9.95 17.44
C ARG A 25 -5.26 -9.08 17.21
N ASP A 26 -5.22 -7.87 17.74
CA ASP A 26 -6.24 -6.86 17.46
C ASP A 26 -6.18 -6.39 15.99
N PRO A 27 -7.34 -6.21 15.31
CA PRO A 27 -7.40 -5.61 13.98
C PRO A 27 -6.81 -4.20 13.94
N ILE A 28 -6.13 -3.87 12.84
CA ILE A 28 -5.55 -2.54 12.62
C ILE A 28 -6.41 -1.76 11.62
N THR A 29 -6.59 -0.45 11.85
CA THR A 29 -7.30 0.42 10.91
C THR A 29 -6.69 0.36 9.50
N GLY A 30 -7.54 0.17 8.49
CA GLY A 30 -7.12 0.08 7.08
C GLY A 30 -6.93 -1.35 6.58
N GLU A 31 -7.05 -2.36 7.45
CA GLU A 31 -7.19 -3.75 7.05
C GLU A 31 -8.62 -4.07 6.59
N ASP A 32 -8.73 -5.00 5.66
CA ASP A 32 -10.03 -5.49 5.23
C ASP A 32 -10.53 -6.50 6.28
N PRO A 33 -11.76 -6.37 6.81
CA PRO A 33 -12.25 -7.24 7.87
C PRO A 33 -12.15 -8.73 7.50
N GLY A 34 -11.54 -9.53 8.38
CA GLY A 34 -11.37 -10.99 8.20
C GLY A 34 -10.27 -11.40 7.22
N SER A 35 -9.56 -10.46 6.57
CA SER A 35 -8.49 -10.81 5.62
C SER A 35 -7.30 -11.48 6.31
N PHE A 36 -6.98 -11.07 7.54
CA PHE A 36 -5.92 -11.68 8.33
C PHE A 36 -6.26 -13.13 8.68
N ASP A 37 -7.48 -13.41 9.12
CA ASP A 37 -7.88 -14.77 9.54
C ASP A 37 -7.81 -15.75 8.37
N GLY A 38 -8.33 -15.36 7.20
CA GLY A 38 -8.23 -16.18 6.00
C GLY A 38 -6.78 -16.39 5.52
N PHE A 39 -5.93 -15.36 5.64
CA PHE A 39 -4.50 -15.46 5.34
C PHE A 39 -3.78 -16.39 6.32
N HIS A 40 -4.03 -16.22 7.61
CA HIS A 40 -3.47 -17.03 8.70
C HIS A 40 -3.85 -18.49 8.52
N GLU A 41 -5.12 -18.81 8.33
CA GLU A 41 -5.60 -20.17 8.13
C GLU A 41 -4.94 -20.83 6.90
N GLY A 42 -4.88 -20.11 5.77
CA GLY A 42 -4.25 -20.59 4.54
C GLY A 42 -2.76 -20.86 4.69
N MET A 43 -2.04 -19.99 5.39
CA MET A 43 -0.61 -20.15 5.65
C MET A 43 -0.33 -21.27 6.64
N MET A 44 -1.07 -21.35 7.75
CA MET A 44 -0.92 -22.44 8.74
C MET A 44 -1.21 -23.80 8.11
N ARG A 45 -2.22 -23.90 7.23
CA ARG A 45 -2.51 -25.11 6.47
C ARG A 45 -1.38 -25.50 5.52
N SER A 46 -0.73 -24.51 4.90
CA SER A 46 0.35 -24.72 3.93
C SER A 46 1.68 -25.08 4.59
N LEU A 47 1.96 -24.49 5.76
CA LEU A 47 3.14 -24.81 6.57
C LEU A 47 2.98 -26.18 7.25
N ALA A 48 1.76 -26.52 7.67
CA ALA A 48 1.42 -27.79 8.33
C ALA A 48 2.37 -28.11 9.50
N PRO A 49 2.53 -27.21 10.49
CA PRO A 49 3.36 -27.48 11.66
C PRO A 49 2.79 -28.66 12.46
N LEU A 50 3.65 -29.57 12.88
CA LEU A 50 3.30 -30.77 13.65
C LEU A 50 3.73 -30.67 15.11
N THR A 51 4.82 -29.95 15.39
CA THR A 51 5.31 -29.77 16.77
C THR A 51 4.93 -28.40 17.32
N PRO A 52 4.78 -28.24 18.65
CA PRO A 52 4.50 -26.94 19.25
C PRO A 52 5.53 -25.86 18.89
N TYR A 53 6.80 -26.24 18.73
CA TYR A 53 7.84 -25.31 18.33
C TYR A 53 7.74 -24.93 16.84
N GLU A 54 7.41 -25.89 15.97
CA GLU A 54 7.08 -25.58 14.58
C GLU A 54 5.88 -24.61 14.49
N CYS A 55 4.87 -24.75 15.36
CA CYS A 55 3.76 -23.80 15.42
C CYS A 55 4.24 -22.38 15.73
N VAL A 56 5.11 -22.19 16.73
CA VAL A 56 5.65 -20.86 17.07
C VAL A 56 6.42 -20.23 15.91
N ILE A 57 7.24 -21.01 15.21
CA ILE A 57 8.01 -20.51 14.06
C ILE A 57 7.07 -20.22 12.87
N ALA A 58 6.05 -21.05 12.65
CA ALA A 58 5.04 -20.83 11.63
C ALA A 58 4.25 -19.54 11.90
N GLU A 59 3.82 -19.29 13.14
CA GLU A 59 3.11 -18.07 13.55
C GLU A 59 3.98 -16.82 13.33
N ASN A 60 5.28 -16.90 13.64
CA ASN A 60 6.23 -15.81 13.34
C ASN A 60 6.33 -15.56 11.82
N LEU A 61 6.38 -16.61 11.01
CA LEU A 61 6.41 -16.49 9.56
C LEU A 61 5.11 -15.86 9.01
N VAL A 62 3.95 -16.26 9.54
CA VAL A 62 2.65 -15.66 9.21
C VAL A 62 2.65 -14.17 9.55
N ALA A 63 3.11 -13.78 10.74
CA ALA A 63 3.18 -12.39 11.15
C ALA A 63 4.08 -11.55 10.21
N ILE A 64 5.26 -12.05 9.86
CA ILE A 64 6.19 -11.36 8.94
C ILE A 64 5.59 -11.20 7.54
N GLU A 65 4.97 -12.25 7.00
CA GLU A 65 4.35 -12.19 5.67
C GLU A 65 3.14 -11.25 5.66
N TRP A 66 2.37 -11.21 6.75
CA TRP A 66 1.29 -10.24 6.90
C TRP A 66 1.81 -8.79 6.94
N GLU A 67 2.84 -8.53 7.76
CA GLU A 67 3.48 -7.22 7.84
C GLU A 67 4.08 -6.79 6.48
N LEU A 68 4.63 -7.73 5.70
CA LEU A 68 5.08 -7.48 4.33
C LEU A 68 3.95 -7.00 3.41
N LEU A 69 2.80 -7.67 3.45
CA LEU A 69 1.62 -7.27 2.67
C LEU A 69 1.13 -5.88 3.08
N GLN A 70 1.06 -5.61 4.38
CA GLN A 70 0.68 -4.31 4.91
C GLN A 70 1.65 -3.21 4.45
N HIS A 71 2.96 -3.43 4.55
CA HIS A 71 3.95 -2.45 4.12
C HIS A 71 3.90 -2.15 2.62
N ARG A 72 3.64 -3.15 1.78
CA ARG A 72 3.41 -2.95 0.35
C ARG A 72 2.16 -2.09 0.10
N ARG A 73 1.04 -2.41 0.77
CA ARG A 73 -0.21 -1.62 0.67
C ARG A 73 -0.01 -0.18 1.13
N MET A 74 0.69 0.04 2.25
CA MET A 74 1.00 1.37 2.78
C MET A 74 1.91 2.15 1.84
N ARG A 75 2.98 1.54 1.31
CA ARG A 75 3.84 2.15 0.31
C ARG A 75 3.05 2.60 -0.91
N ASP A 76 2.23 1.71 -1.47
CA ASP A 76 1.46 2.00 -2.68
C ASP A 76 0.39 3.09 -2.42
N ALA A 77 -0.16 3.16 -1.20
CA ALA A 77 -1.02 4.27 -0.77
C ALA A 77 -0.26 5.60 -0.72
N CYS A 78 0.96 5.64 -0.15
CA CYS A 78 1.80 6.84 -0.14
C CYS A 78 2.14 7.32 -1.56
N LEU A 79 2.51 6.40 -2.45
CA LEU A 79 2.80 6.73 -3.85
C LEU A 79 1.58 7.32 -4.55
N ARG A 80 0.41 6.67 -4.42
CA ARG A 80 -0.85 7.18 -4.99
C ARG A 80 -1.24 8.55 -4.46
N GLN A 81 -1.04 8.81 -3.17
CA GLN A 81 -1.33 10.12 -2.59
C GLN A 81 -0.41 11.21 -3.14
N THR A 82 0.86 10.90 -3.36
CA THR A 82 1.85 11.82 -3.95
C THR A 82 1.48 12.14 -5.40
N ILE A 83 1.16 11.11 -6.20
CA ILE A 83 0.72 11.25 -7.59
C ILE A 83 -0.58 12.06 -7.68
N ARG A 84 -1.55 11.81 -6.80
CA ARG A 84 -2.79 12.60 -6.72
C ARG A 84 -2.50 14.08 -6.48
N GLY A 85 -1.62 14.39 -5.53
CA GLY A 85 -1.19 15.77 -5.26
C GLY A 85 -0.60 16.44 -6.50
N ALA A 86 0.32 15.76 -7.19
CA ALA A 86 0.95 16.29 -8.40
C ALA A 86 -0.08 16.57 -9.53
N ILE A 87 -1.03 15.65 -9.76
CA ILE A 87 -2.10 15.84 -10.75
C ILE A 87 -2.98 17.04 -10.37
N ARG A 88 -3.38 17.13 -9.09
CA ARG A 88 -4.18 18.26 -8.58
C ARG A 88 -3.46 19.59 -8.79
N ASP A 89 -2.19 19.66 -8.41
CA ASP A 89 -1.38 20.88 -8.55
C ASP A 89 -1.22 21.28 -10.02
N ALA A 90 -1.04 20.32 -10.93
CA ALA A 90 -0.97 20.57 -12.37
C ALA A 90 -2.29 21.13 -12.93
N VAL A 91 -3.44 20.57 -12.53
CA VAL A 91 -4.76 21.10 -12.92
C VAL A 91 -4.97 22.51 -12.38
N VAL A 92 -4.66 22.75 -11.11
CA VAL A 92 -4.77 24.08 -10.50
C VAL A 92 -3.88 25.09 -11.22
N ALA A 93 -2.64 24.73 -11.56
CA ALA A 93 -1.72 25.57 -12.29
C ALA A 93 -2.26 25.92 -13.69
N GLN A 94 -2.76 24.93 -14.45
CA GLN A 94 -3.36 25.18 -15.76
C GLN A 94 -4.58 26.12 -15.67
N ARG A 95 -5.45 25.91 -14.67
CA ARG A 95 -6.65 26.73 -14.47
C ARG A 95 -6.30 28.17 -14.06
N LYS A 96 -5.25 28.36 -13.27
CA LYS A 96 -4.73 29.68 -12.92
C LYS A 96 -4.17 30.40 -14.15
N ALA A 97 -3.33 29.73 -14.94
CA ALA A 97 -2.80 30.31 -16.17
C ALA A 97 -3.92 30.73 -17.14
N ALA A 98 -4.92 29.87 -17.36
CA ALA A 98 -6.06 30.21 -18.20
C ALA A 98 -6.93 31.36 -17.64
N HIS A 99 -6.94 31.55 -16.31
CA HIS A 99 -7.64 32.66 -15.67
C HIS A 99 -6.86 33.97 -15.83
N GLU A 100 -5.55 33.95 -15.63
CA GLU A 100 -4.65 35.08 -15.86
C GLU A 100 -4.74 35.54 -17.33
N ASP A 101 -4.65 34.61 -18.30
CA ASP A 101 -4.83 34.91 -19.73
C ASP A 101 -6.19 35.57 -20.02
N ALA A 102 -7.25 35.16 -19.31
CA ALA A 102 -8.59 35.73 -19.48
C ALA A 102 -8.72 37.12 -18.87
N LEU A 103 -8.04 37.38 -17.75
CA LEU A 103 -7.96 38.71 -17.15
C LEU A 103 -7.17 39.66 -18.04
N ASP A 104 -6.05 39.22 -18.62
CA ASP A 104 -5.26 40.01 -19.57
C ASP A 104 -6.11 40.43 -20.79
N VAL A 105 -6.86 39.49 -21.38
CA VAL A 105 -7.76 39.80 -22.50
C VAL A 105 -8.89 40.75 -22.08
N ALA A 106 -9.44 40.59 -20.87
CA ALA A 106 -10.49 41.46 -20.37
C ALA A 106 -9.98 42.87 -20.09
N TRP A 107 -8.75 42.97 -19.58
CA TRP A 107 -8.03 44.20 -19.33
C TRP A 107 -7.78 44.98 -20.63
N ASP A 108 -7.22 44.31 -21.64
CA ASP A 108 -6.98 44.92 -22.95
C ASP A 108 -8.25 45.52 -23.55
N ARG A 109 -9.36 44.78 -23.51
CA ARG A 109 -10.67 45.28 -23.99
C ARG A 109 -11.16 46.48 -23.19
N PHE A 110 -11.00 46.47 -21.87
CA PHE A 110 -11.43 47.57 -21.01
C PHE A 110 -10.63 48.86 -21.26
N ILE A 111 -9.33 48.73 -21.52
CA ILE A 111 -8.48 49.84 -21.98
C ILE A 111 -8.93 50.35 -23.35
N GLU A 112 -9.26 49.46 -24.30
CA GLU A 112 -9.80 49.85 -25.62
C GLU A 112 -11.12 50.63 -25.51
N ASP A 113 -11.97 50.27 -24.55
CA ASP A 113 -13.23 50.95 -24.26
C ASP A 113 -13.05 52.30 -23.51
N GLY A 114 -11.79 52.68 -23.22
CA GLY A 114 -11.43 53.95 -22.61
C GLY A 114 -11.38 53.94 -21.09
N GLY A 115 -11.39 52.76 -20.46
CA GLY A 115 -11.11 52.60 -19.04
C GLY A 115 -9.64 52.82 -18.69
N ASP A 116 -9.36 52.98 -17.40
CA ASP A 116 -8.01 53.08 -16.85
C ASP A 116 -7.84 52.24 -15.58
N GLU A 117 -6.62 52.14 -15.05
CA GLU A 117 -6.29 51.30 -13.90
C GLU A 117 -7.10 51.62 -12.64
N ASP A 118 -7.49 52.89 -12.46
CA ASP A 118 -8.25 53.30 -11.28
C ASP A 118 -9.71 52.82 -11.34
N ASP A 119 -10.25 52.62 -12.55
CA ASP A 119 -11.61 52.17 -12.81
C ASP A 119 -11.73 50.64 -13.01
N TRP A 120 -10.63 49.88 -12.89
CA TRP A 120 -10.64 48.43 -13.13
C TRP A 120 -11.37 47.65 -12.04
N GLU A 121 -12.32 46.81 -12.46
CA GLU A 121 -12.92 45.78 -11.62
C GLU A 121 -12.74 44.42 -12.29
N GLU A 122 -12.07 43.49 -11.62
CA GLU A 122 -11.88 42.13 -12.14
C GLU A 122 -13.25 41.49 -12.43
N PRO A 123 -13.52 41.09 -13.70
CA PRO A 123 -14.85 40.65 -14.10
C PRO A 123 -15.21 39.27 -13.55
N VAL A 124 -14.21 38.46 -13.21
CA VAL A 124 -14.37 37.09 -12.70
C VAL A 124 -13.24 36.83 -11.70
N THR A 125 -13.54 36.15 -10.59
CA THR A 125 -12.54 35.69 -9.63
C THR A 125 -12.16 34.23 -9.90
N PHE A 126 -10.89 33.87 -9.66
CA PHE A 126 -10.45 32.48 -9.75
C PHE A 126 -11.16 31.56 -8.74
N ASP A 127 -11.84 30.51 -9.23
CA ASP A 127 -12.43 29.47 -8.39
C ASP A 127 -11.41 28.34 -8.13
N GLY A 128 -10.63 28.51 -7.06
CA GLY A 128 -9.64 27.53 -6.64
C GLY A 128 -10.25 26.19 -6.21
N GLU A 129 -11.39 26.20 -5.52
CA GLU A 129 -12.04 24.97 -5.05
C GLU A 129 -12.56 24.12 -6.21
N ALA A 130 -13.06 24.74 -7.28
CA ALA A 130 -13.43 24.04 -8.50
C ALA A 130 -12.22 23.41 -9.20
N ALA A 131 -11.09 24.14 -9.26
CA ALA A 131 -9.86 23.61 -9.86
C ALA A 131 -9.32 22.40 -9.06
N GLU A 132 -9.36 22.48 -7.74
CA GLU A 132 -8.96 21.36 -6.87
C GLU A 132 -9.86 20.14 -7.05
N ARG A 133 -11.19 20.33 -7.07
CA ARG A 133 -12.15 19.25 -7.32
C ARG A 133 -11.94 18.59 -8.69
N ALA A 134 -11.64 19.39 -9.72
CA ALA A 134 -11.33 18.86 -11.05
C ALA A 134 -10.03 18.05 -11.04
N GLY A 135 -9.01 18.50 -10.29
CA GLY A 135 -7.78 17.76 -10.07
C GLY A 135 -7.98 16.42 -9.37
N ASP A 136 -8.78 16.40 -8.28
CA ASP A 136 -9.09 15.18 -7.53
C ASP A 136 -9.94 14.19 -8.35
N ASP A 137 -10.85 14.68 -9.20
CA ASP A 137 -11.60 13.86 -10.16
C ASP A 137 -10.67 13.22 -11.19
N LEU A 138 -9.78 14.00 -11.82
CA LEU A 138 -8.81 13.50 -12.78
C LEU A 138 -7.91 12.42 -12.17
N ALA A 139 -7.39 12.67 -10.96
CA ALA A 139 -6.57 11.70 -10.23
C ALA A 139 -7.35 10.41 -9.89
N THR A 140 -8.65 10.52 -9.62
CA THR A 140 -9.52 9.36 -9.36
C THR A 140 -9.74 8.53 -10.63
N ARG A 141 -10.00 9.17 -11.77
CA ARG A 141 -10.15 8.50 -13.07
C ARG A 141 -8.85 7.81 -13.52
N ALA A 142 -7.69 8.41 -13.24
CA ALA A 142 -6.38 7.86 -13.58
C ALA A 142 -6.08 6.49 -12.94
N ILE A 143 -6.69 6.17 -11.79
CA ILE A 143 -6.54 4.88 -11.09
C ILE A 143 -7.74 3.94 -11.28
N SER A 144 -8.65 4.27 -12.20
CA SER A 144 -9.81 3.43 -12.50
C SER A 144 -9.40 2.05 -13.00
N HIS A 145 -10.18 1.03 -12.62
CA HIS A 145 -10.06 -0.31 -13.21
C HIS A 145 -10.67 -0.39 -14.62
N ASP A 146 -11.49 0.60 -14.99
CA ASP A 146 -11.97 0.77 -16.36
C ASP A 146 -10.85 1.37 -17.23
N ARG A 147 -10.41 0.61 -18.24
CA ARG A 147 -9.28 0.97 -19.09
C ARG A 147 -9.56 2.19 -19.96
N ASP A 148 -10.81 2.40 -20.38
CA ASP A 148 -11.17 3.52 -21.25
C ASP A 148 -11.20 4.82 -20.43
N VAL A 149 -11.73 4.75 -19.20
CA VAL A 149 -11.68 5.86 -18.23
C VAL A 149 -10.23 6.24 -17.91
N GLN A 150 -9.38 5.24 -17.64
CA GLN A 150 -7.96 5.47 -17.35
C GLN A 150 -7.22 6.06 -18.55
N ALA A 151 -7.43 5.54 -19.76
CA ALA A 151 -6.77 6.04 -20.97
C ALA A 151 -7.14 7.51 -21.25
N THR A 152 -8.41 7.86 -21.05
CA THR A 152 -8.88 9.26 -21.18
C THR A 152 -8.21 10.17 -20.17
N ALA A 153 -8.12 9.74 -18.91
CA ALA A 153 -7.42 10.50 -17.87
C ALA A 153 -5.92 10.68 -18.18
N TYR A 154 -5.27 9.66 -18.74
CA TYR A 154 -3.85 9.77 -19.11
C TYR A 154 -3.63 10.76 -20.27
N ALA A 155 -4.56 10.81 -21.23
CA ALA A 155 -4.52 11.82 -22.29
C ALA A 155 -4.67 13.24 -21.71
N GLU A 156 -5.62 13.45 -20.78
CA GLU A 156 -5.77 14.74 -20.09
C GLU A 156 -4.52 15.12 -19.28
N ILE A 157 -3.88 14.18 -18.59
CA ILE A 157 -2.61 14.42 -17.87
C ILE A 157 -1.51 14.84 -18.85
N ALA A 158 -1.44 14.21 -20.03
CA ALA A 158 -0.49 14.60 -21.08
C ALA A 158 -0.77 16.01 -21.64
N GLU A 159 -2.03 16.40 -21.77
CA GLU A 159 -2.43 17.76 -22.17
C GLU A 159 -2.06 18.82 -21.12
N LEU A 160 -1.93 18.43 -19.84
CA LEU A 160 -1.36 19.28 -18.78
C LEU A 160 0.17 19.42 -18.88
N GLY A 161 0.80 18.81 -19.89
CA GLY A 161 2.26 18.80 -20.06
C GLY A 161 2.97 17.83 -19.11
N GLN A 162 2.25 16.87 -18.54
CA GLN A 162 2.80 15.87 -17.62
C GLN A 162 2.82 14.49 -18.30
N ASP A 163 3.96 13.80 -18.27
CA ASP A 163 3.99 12.39 -18.66
C ASP A 163 3.63 11.50 -17.45
N PRO A 164 2.64 10.59 -17.53
CA PRO A 164 2.25 9.76 -16.40
C PRO A 164 3.38 8.92 -15.79
N VAL A 165 4.35 8.47 -16.59
CA VAL A 165 5.51 7.72 -16.10
C VAL A 165 6.48 8.65 -15.38
N GLU A 166 6.67 9.87 -15.85
CA GLU A 166 7.47 10.88 -15.15
C GLU A 166 6.85 11.29 -13.83
N VAL A 167 5.53 11.48 -13.76
CA VAL A 167 4.80 11.76 -12.51
C VAL A 167 4.97 10.61 -11.53
N MET A 168 4.82 9.37 -12.00
CA MET A 168 5.10 8.19 -11.18
C MET A 168 6.55 8.17 -10.70
N SER A 169 7.51 8.41 -11.60
CA SER A 169 8.94 8.42 -11.26
C SER A 169 9.27 9.48 -10.21
N ALA A 170 8.69 10.68 -10.32
CA ALA A 170 8.83 11.74 -9.34
C ALA A 170 8.36 11.29 -7.95
N ALA A 171 7.20 10.63 -7.86
CA ALA A 171 6.69 10.11 -6.59
C ALA A 171 7.63 9.08 -5.91
N TYR A 172 8.37 8.29 -6.70
CA TYR A 172 9.43 7.41 -6.17
C TYR A 172 10.71 8.16 -5.76
N ARG A 173 11.04 9.25 -6.46
CA ARG A 173 12.25 10.04 -6.18
C ARG A 173 12.10 10.98 -4.99
N ASP A 174 10.89 11.45 -4.70
CA ASP A 174 10.63 12.46 -3.66
C ASP A 174 11.34 12.17 -2.32
N PHE A 175 11.80 13.24 -1.68
CA PHE A 175 12.54 13.17 -0.42
C PHE A 175 12.10 14.27 0.56
N PRO A 176 11.79 13.93 1.82
CA PRO A 176 11.61 12.57 2.35
C PRO A 176 10.25 11.98 1.91
N SER A 177 10.25 10.89 1.15
CA SER A 177 9.02 10.17 0.78
C SER A 177 8.66 9.12 1.84
N PRO A 178 7.44 9.15 2.42
CA PRO A 178 6.96 8.10 3.31
C PRO A 178 7.03 6.69 2.68
N ALA A 179 6.92 6.58 1.35
CA ALA A 179 7.06 5.32 0.63
C ALA A 179 8.44 4.67 0.84
N LYS A 180 9.52 5.46 0.88
CA LYS A 180 10.90 4.95 1.10
C LYS A 180 11.07 4.29 2.47
N ARG A 181 10.35 4.77 3.49
CA ARG A 181 10.37 4.15 4.82
C ARG A 181 9.76 2.75 4.75
N HIS A 182 8.66 2.59 4.00
CA HIS A 182 8.05 1.28 3.80
C HIS A 182 8.94 0.37 2.94
N ASP A 183 9.60 0.87 1.89
CA ASP A 183 10.55 0.09 1.09
C ASP A 183 11.72 -0.45 1.93
N ALA A 184 12.29 0.38 2.80
CA ALA A 184 13.36 -0.06 3.71
C ALA A 184 12.88 -1.16 4.67
N GLN A 185 11.66 -1.03 5.21
CA GLN A 185 11.07 -2.06 6.07
C GLN A 185 10.77 -3.35 5.29
N ILE A 186 10.28 -3.26 4.05
CA ILE A 186 10.03 -4.42 3.19
C ILE A 186 11.31 -5.23 3.01
N LEU A 187 12.44 -4.57 2.70
CA LEU A 187 13.73 -5.26 2.51
C LEU A 187 14.19 -5.96 3.79
N ASP A 188 13.95 -5.36 4.96
CA ASP A 188 14.29 -5.98 6.23
C ASP A 188 13.40 -7.19 6.55
N LEU A 189 12.09 -7.05 6.37
CA LEU A 189 11.14 -8.13 6.55
C LEU A 189 11.39 -9.29 5.59
N GLU A 190 11.76 -9.03 4.32
CA GLU A 190 12.12 -10.07 3.36
C GLU A 190 13.39 -10.83 3.75
N ARG A 191 14.33 -10.18 4.44
CA ARG A 191 15.51 -10.83 5.03
C ARG A 191 15.09 -11.73 6.19
N ARG A 192 14.37 -11.17 7.17
CA ARG A 192 13.89 -11.89 8.36
C ARG A 192 13.03 -13.10 7.97
N ARG A 193 12.13 -12.93 7.00
CA ARG A 193 11.33 -14.01 6.42
C ARG A 193 12.20 -15.16 5.91
N ARG A 194 13.23 -14.87 5.12
CA ARG A 194 14.10 -15.91 4.54
C ARG A 194 14.85 -16.67 5.62
N ASP A 195 15.25 -15.99 6.69
CA ASP A 195 15.94 -16.63 7.80
C ASP A 195 14.98 -17.52 8.61
N VAL A 196 13.81 -17.01 8.99
CA VAL A 196 12.77 -17.79 9.70
C VAL A 196 12.29 -18.97 8.87
N LYS A 197 12.08 -18.79 7.56
CA LYS A 197 11.68 -19.88 6.66
C LYS A 197 12.76 -20.96 6.56
N ARG A 198 14.05 -20.59 6.52
CA ARG A 198 15.15 -21.56 6.50
C ARG A 198 15.18 -22.39 7.79
N ASP A 199 14.99 -21.74 8.93
CA ASP A 199 14.92 -22.43 10.22
C ASP A 199 13.70 -23.37 10.28
N TYR A 200 12.55 -22.92 9.77
CA TYR A 200 11.35 -23.75 9.65
C TYR A 200 11.59 -24.97 8.77
N ASP A 201 12.20 -24.79 7.60
CA ASP A 201 12.48 -25.89 6.67
C ASP A 201 13.48 -26.89 7.24
N ALA A 202 14.45 -26.42 8.03
CA ALA A 202 15.36 -27.31 8.74
C ALA A 202 14.63 -28.18 9.78
N LEU A 203 13.65 -27.61 10.49
CA LEU A 203 12.79 -28.37 11.42
C LEU A 203 11.95 -29.41 10.67
N GLN A 204 11.33 -29.01 9.55
CA GLN A 204 10.55 -29.90 8.69
C GLN A 204 11.39 -31.07 8.18
N ALA A 205 12.61 -30.80 7.71
CA ALA A 205 13.51 -31.83 7.19
C ALA A 205 14.02 -32.78 8.28
N ALA A 206 14.09 -32.32 9.54
CA ALA A 206 14.50 -33.12 10.68
C ALA A 206 13.37 -33.98 11.28
N ARG A 207 12.17 -33.97 10.68
CA ARG A 207 11.05 -34.80 11.12
C ARG A 207 11.45 -36.27 11.11
N PRO A 208 11.14 -37.03 12.18
CA PRO A 208 11.29 -38.48 12.15
C PRO A 208 10.46 -39.05 10.99
N LEU A 209 11.10 -39.81 10.10
CA LEU A 209 10.37 -40.63 9.14
C LEU A 209 9.79 -41.80 9.94
N ASP A 210 8.46 -41.94 9.95
CA ASP A 210 7.80 -43.14 10.48
C ASP A 210 8.19 -44.33 9.60
N GLY A 211 9.31 -44.96 9.95
CA GLY A 211 9.75 -46.20 9.33
C GLY A 211 8.85 -47.33 9.81
N ALA A 212 7.87 -47.73 8.99
CA ALA A 212 7.17 -48.98 9.20
C ALA A 212 8.19 -50.12 9.12
N VAL A 213 8.52 -50.72 10.27
CA VAL A 213 9.22 -52.00 10.31
C VAL A 213 8.26 -53.03 9.73
N ILE A 214 8.48 -53.43 8.49
CA ILE A 214 7.82 -54.59 7.92
C ILE A 214 8.48 -55.80 8.58
N GLU A 215 7.85 -56.33 9.64
CA GLU A 215 8.22 -57.64 10.19
C GLU A 215 7.92 -58.70 9.11
N GLY A 216 8.96 -59.41 8.69
CA GLY A 216 8.88 -60.55 7.76
C GLY A 216 8.74 -61.88 8.47
#